data_AF-A0A0C9U8V9-F1
#
_entry.id   AF-A0A0C9U8V9-F1
#
_cell.length_a   1.000
_cell.length_b   1.000
_cell.length_c   1.000
_cell.angle_alpha   90.00
_cell.angle_beta   90.00
_cell.angle_gamma   90.00
#
_symmetry.space_group_name_H-M   'P 1'
#
loop_
_entity.id
_entity.type
_entity.pdbx_description
1 polymer ?
#
loop_
_entity_poly.entity_id
_entity_poly.type
_entity_poly.pdbx_seq_one_letter_code
_entity_poly.pdbx_strand_id
1 'polypeptide(L)'
;MFLFVPAFAVVALAPIVLGQSYLDGLIQALNTSGLTQLASIATSLNGTAVGQGLLSQLPKGNKTIFAPTNEALSAVDPATASNNTLLADIISYHVVSGEFINETQTYPNVTIGRTFLNDSALVMLEGGKSQVLAWSKTENGSTIVLNQG
;
A
#
# COMPACT_ATOMS: atom_id res chain seq x y z
N MET A 1 -10.25 24.20 -2.67
CA MET A 1 -9.13 23.84 -3.57
C MET A 1 -8.72 22.43 -3.20
N PHE A 2 -9.18 21.44 -3.96
CA PHE A 2 -8.92 20.03 -3.68
C PHE A 2 -7.44 19.76 -3.94
N LEU A 3 -6.68 19.51 -2.88
CA LEU A 3 -5.30 19.07 -2.98
C LEU A 3 -5.29 17.68 -3.63
N PHE A 4 -4.89 17.64 -4.89
CA PHE A 4 -4.48 16.41 -5.56
C PHE A 4 -3.20 15.92 -4.87
N VAL A 5 -3.28 14.80 -4.18
CA VAL A 5 -2.12 14.07 -3.62
C VAL A 5 -1.76 12.92 -4.60
N PRO A 6 -0.52 12.42 -4.58
CA PRO A 6 0.36 12.19 -5.72
C PRO A 6 -0.04 10.94 -6.52
N ALA A 7 0.62 10.72 -7.66
CA ALA A 7 0.43 9.52 -8.48
C ALA A 7 0.68 8.25 -7.64
N PHE A 8 -0.38 7.49 -7.35
CA PHE A 8 -0.29 6.14 -6.80
C PHE A 8 -0.49 5.14 -7.93
N ALA A 9 0.35 4.10 -7.98
CA ALA A 9 0.14 2.96 -8.85
C ALA A 9 -0.64 1.89 -8.07
N VAL A 10 -1.85 1.57 -8.51
CA VAL A 10 -2.58 0.42 -7.95
C VAL A 10 -1.97 -0.84 -8.54
N VAL A 11 -1.33 -1.65 -7.71
CA VAL A 11 -0.80 -2.96 -8.09
C VAL A 11 -1.64 -4.02 -7.40
N ALA A 12 -2.40 -4.76 -8.21
CA ALA A 12 -3.05 -5.97 -7.74
C ALA A 12 -2.02 -7.11 -7.71
N LEU A 13 -1.82 -7.73 -6.55
CA LEU A 13 -0.96 -8.89 -6.44
C LEU A 13 -1.77 -10.12 -6.87
N ALA A 14 -1.49 -10.60 -8.08
CA ALA A 14 -1.97 -11.89 -8.55
C ALA A 14 -1.33 -13.03 -7.72
N PRO A 15 -1.99 -14.19 -7.60
CA PRO A 15 -1.42 -15.34 -6.91
C PRO A 15 -0.07 -15.70 -7.52
N ILE A 16 0.95 -15.79 -6.66
CA ILE A 16 2.34 -16.06 -7.05
C ILE A 16 2.46 -17.47 -7.60
N VAL A 17 3.18 -17.61 -8.71
CA VAL A 17 3.54 -18.89 -9.34
C VAL A 17 4.36 -19.74 -8.37
N LEU A 18 4.00 -21.02 -8.25
CA LEU A 18 4.63 -22.03 -7.40
C LEU A 18 6.15 -22.12 -7.64
N GLY A 19 6.95 -21.75 -6.62
CA GLY A 19 8.39 -22.07 -6.58
C GLY A 19 9.35 -20.98 -6.08
N GLN A 20 8.90 -19.74 -5.86
CA GLN A 20 9.72 -18.65 -5.31
C GLN A 20 9.16 -18.12 -3.99
N SER A 21 10.00 -17.59 -3.11
CA SER A 21 9.52 -16.92 -1.89
C SER A 21 8.56 -15.79 -2.28
N TYR A 22 7.53 -15.56 -1.46
CA TYR A 22 6.53 -14.50 -1.74
C TYR A 22 7.19 -13.14 -1.99
N LEU A 23 8.26 -12.86 -1.22
CA LEU A 23 9.08 -11.67 -1.38
C LEU A 23 9.72 -11.59 -2.77
N ASP A 24 10.34 -12.66 -3.28
CA ASP A 24 11.00 -12.65 -4.59
C ASP A 24 9.98 -12.40 -5.72
N GLY A 25 8.80 -13.01 -5.63
CA GLY A 25 7.70 -12.74 -6.56
C GLY A 25 7.20 -11.30 -6.50
N LEU A 26 7.05 -10.75 -5.29
CA LEU A 26 6.68 -9.35 -5.07
C LEU A 26 7.73 -8.39 -5.65
N ILE A 27 9.01 -8.61 -5.37
CA ILE A 27 10.13 -7.81 -5.89
C ILE A 27 10.13 -7.85 -7.42
N GLN A 28 9.93 -9.01 -8.02
CA GLN A 28 9.84 -9.16 -9.47
C GLN A 28 8.65 -8.40 -10.07
N ALA A 29 7.48 -8.47 -9.44
CA ALA A 29 6.30 -7.73 -9.88
C ALA A 29 6.52 -6.22 -9.79
N LEU A 30 7.07 -5.73 -8.67
CA LEU A 30 7.40 -4.32 -8.48
C LEU A 30 8.40 -3.81 -9.52
N ASN A 31 9.48 -4.56 -9.77
CA ASN A 31 10.47 -4.22 -10.79
C ASN A 31 9.86 -4.20 -12.20
N THR A 32 8.97 -5.16 -12.50
CA THR A 32 8.26 -5.22 -13.79
C THR A 32 7.31 -4.02 -13.97
N SER A 33 6.70 -3.54 -12.89
CA SER A 33 5.89 -2.31 -12.87
C SER A 33 6.72 -1.03 -12.83
N GLY A 34 8.06 -1.11 -12.84
CA GLY A 34 8.96 0.05 -12.77
C GLY A 34 9.13 0.66 -11.38
N LEU A 35 8.59 0.02 -10.33
CA LEU A 35 8.60 0.49 -8.93
C LEU A 35 9.85 -0.01 -8.18
N THR A 36 11.03 0.28 -8.73
CA THR A 36 12.32 -0.21 -8.23
C THR A 36 12.68 0.31 -6.83
N GLN A 37 12.25 1.54 -6.49
CA GLN A 37 12.46 2.07 -5.13
C GLN A 37 11.62 1.30 -4.11
N LEU A 38 10.36 1.01 -4.44
CA LEU A 38 9.48 0.24 -3.57
C LEU A 38 10.00 -1.20 -3.38
N ALA A 39 10.59 -1.80 -4.42
CA ALA A 39 11.24 -3.11 -4.29
C ALA A 39 12.44 -3.07 -3.32
N SER A 40 13.27 -2.03 -3.40
CA SER A 40 14.38 -1.84 -2.44
C SER A 40 13.87 -1.63 -1.01
N ILE A 41 12.79 -0.88 -0.84
CA ILE A 41 12.13 -0.69 0.45
C ILE A 41 11.58 -2.02 0.96
N ALA A 42 10.83 -2.78 0.15
CA ALA A 42 10.28 -4.08 0.55
C ALA A 42 11.37 -5.06 1.03
N THR A 43 12.55 -5.02 0.39
CA THR A 43 13.72 -5.80 0.82
C THR A 43 14.26 -5.29 2.16
N SER A 44 14.34 -3.98 2.36
CA SER A 44 14.77 -3.35 3.62
C SER A 44 13.78 -3.59 4.76
N LEU A 45 12.48 -3.66 4.45
CA LEU A 45 11.40 -3.96 5.39
C LEU A 45 11.43 -5.40 5.89
N ASN A 46 11.97 -6.34 5.11
CA ASN A 46 12.22 -7.71 5.59
C ASN A 46 13.18 -7.76 6.79
N GLY A 47 13.97 -6.70 7.03
CA GLY A 47 14.79 -6.53 8.23
C GLY A 47 14.03 -6.02 9.46
N THR A 48 12.74 -5.68 9.34
CA THR A 48 11.92 -5.12 10.42
C THR A 48 10.81 -6.08 10.85
N ALA A 49 10.43 -6.05 12.13
CA ALA A 49 9.36 -6.91 12.66
C ALA A 49 7.99 -6.62 12.00
N VAL A 50 7.69 -5.34 11.74
CA VAL A 50 6.44 -4.92 11.08
C VAL A 50 6.41 -5.38 9.62
N GLY A 51 7.51 -5.18 8.88
CA GLY A 51 7.62 -5.61 7.49
C GLY A 51 7.55 -7.13 7.33
N GLN A 52 8.17 -7.90 8.22
CA GLN A 52 8.03 -9.36 8.25
C GLN A 52 6.58 -9.78 8.55
N GLY A 53 5.91 -9.09 9.47
CA GLY A 53 4.48 -9.27 9.75
C GLY A 53 3.64 -9.07 8.49
N LEU A 54 3.87 -7.96 7.77
CA LEU A 54 3.18 -7.66 6.51
C LEU A 54 3.45 -8.72 5.44
N LEU A 55 4.73 -9.05 5.20
CA LEU A 55 5.14 -10.06 4.21
C LEU A 55 4.55 -11.44 4.49
N SER A 56 4.35 -11.80 5.76
CA SER A 56 3.70 -13.06 6.15
C SER A 56 2.18 -13.06 5.94
N GLN A 57 1.58 -11.87 5.80
CA GLN A 57 0.13 -11.66 5.67
C GLN A 57 -0.29 -11.38 4.22
N LEU A 58 0.63 -10.85 3.41
CA LEU A 58 0.46 -10.67 1.97
C LEU A 58 0.09 -11.96 1.20
N PRO A 59 0.63 -13.16 1.49
CA PRO A 59 0.15 -14.42 0.90
C PRO A 59 -1.21 -14.88 1.43
N LYS A 60 -1.72 -14.29 2.52
CA LYS A 60 -2.96 -14.73 3.16
C LYS A 60 -4.16 -13.98 2.57
N GLY A 61 -4.73 -14.59 1.53
CA GLY A 61 -5.93 -14.10 0.83
C GLY A 61 -5.65 -12.95 -0.12
N ASN A 62 -6.69 -12.47 -0.80
CA ASN A 62 -6.55 -11.43 -1.81
C ASN A 62 -6.22 -10.08 -1.15
N LYS A 63 -5.18 -9.42 -1.65
CA LYS A 63 -4.65 -8.14 -1.15
C LYS A 63 -4.47 -7.19 -2.33
N THR A 64 -4.80 -5.92 -2.09
CA THR A 64 -4.55 -4.84 -3.05
C THR A 64 -3.51 -3.90 -2.44
N ILE A 65 -2.45 -3.60 -3.20
CA ILE A 65 -1.41 -2.67 -2.76
C ILE A 65 -1.50 -1.39 -3.58
N PHE A 66 -1.67 -0.28 -2.88
CA PHE A 66 -1.55 1.07 -3.42
C PHE A 66 -0.08 1.48 -3.39
N ALA A 67 0.69 1.02 -4.37
CA ALA A 67 2.11 1.27 -4.40
C ALA A 67 2.41 2.74 -4.74
N PRO A 68 3.14 3.49 -3.88
CA PRO A 68 3.63 4.80 -4.26
C PRO A 68 4.62 4.68 -5.42
N THR A 69 4.58 5.63 -6.37
CA THR A 69 5.57 5.66 -7.45
C THR A 69 6.93 6.10 -6.94
N ASN A 70 7.97 5.92 -7.77
CA ASN A 70 9.32 6.38 -7.46
C ASN A 70 9.39 7.89 -7.20
N GLU A 71 8.58 8.68 -7.90
CA GLU A 71 8.46 10.13 -7.70
C GLU A 71 7.80 10.44 -6.36
N ALA A 72 6.74 9.71 -6.00
CA ALA A 72 6.07 9.88 -4.72
C ALA A 72 7.00 9.51 -3.55
N LEU A 73 7.77 8.43 -3.68
CA LEU A 73 8.78 8.04 -2.68
C LEU A 73 9.92 9.04 -2.58
N SER A 74 10.38 9.59 -3.70
CA SER A 74 11.42 10.63 -3.70
C SER A 74 10.94 11.97 -3.11
N ALA A 75 9.63 12.20 -3.07
CA ALA A 75 9.03 13.38 -2.45
C ALA A 75 8.79 13.22 -0.93
N VAL A 76 9.01 12.02 -0.37
CA VAL A 76 8.90 11.78 1.07
C VAL A 76 10.06 12.45 1.80
N ASP A 77 9.78 13.02 2.97
CA ASP A 77 10.79 13.63 3.82
C ASP A 77 11.94 12.65 4.13
N PRO A 78 13.22 13.08 4.00
CA PRO A 78 14.37 12.20 4.21
C PRO A 78 14.43 11.62 5.63
N ALA A 79 13.86 12.32 6.62
CA ALA A 79 13.72 11.83 7.99
C ALA A 79 12.81 10.59 8.06
N THR A 80 11.74 10.58 7.29
CA THR A 80 10.81 9.44 7.15
C THR A 80 11.45 8.34 6.32
N ALA A 81 12.12 8.68 5.23
CA ALA A 81 12.79 7.72 4.35
C ALA A 81 13.97 6.99 5.02
N SER A 82 14.56 7.58 6.06
CA SER A 82 15.65 6.98 6.84
C SER A 82 15.18 6.08 7.99
N ASN A 83 13.87 6.08 8.31
CA ASN A 83 13.32 5.33 9.42
C ASN A 83 12.55 4.10 8.92
N ASN A 84 13.20 2.93 8.97
CA ASN A 84 12.62 1.68 8.48
C ASN A 84 11.32 1.28 9.19
N THR A 85 11.15 1.61 10.48
CA THR A 85 9.92 1.30 11.22
C THR A 85 8.76 2.13 10.67
N LEU A 86 8.97 3.44 10.54
CA LEU A 86 7.95 4.35 10.02
C LEU A 86 7.61 4.02 8.55
N LEU A 87 8.61 3.67 7.75
CA LEU A 87 8.42 3.15 6.39
C LEU A 87 7.54 1.89 6.39
N ALA A 88 7.75 0.96 7.33
CA ALA A 88 6.94 -0.24 7.43
C ALA A 88 5.47 0.09 7.71
N ASP A 89 5.22 1.05 8.60
CA ASP A 89 3.88 1.52 8.95
C ASP A 89 3.22 2.21 7.75
N ILE A 90 3.96 3.08 7.06
CA ILE A 90 3.50 3.72 5.83
C ILE A 90 3.14 2.67 4.79
N ILE A 91 3.99 1.69 4.50
CA ILE A 91 3.65 0.65 3.52
C ILE A 91 2.46 -0.19 4.00
N SER A 92 2.33 -0.44 5.31
CA SER A 92 1.17 -1.16 5.87
C SER A 92 -0.16 -0.41 5.66
N TYR A 93 -0.13 0.93 5.64
CA TYR A 93 -1.27 1.77 5.26
C TYR A 93 -1.67 1.61 3.79
N HIS A 94 -0.69 1.34 2.92
CA HIS A 94 -0.92 1.15 1.48
C HIS A 94 -1.40 -0.26 1.12
N VAL A 95 -1.40 -1.20 2.07
CA VAL A 95 -1.90 -2.56 1.86
C VAL A 95 -3.31 -2.68 2.40
N VAL A 96 -4.25 -3.01 1.52
CA VAL A 96 -5.66 -3.22 1.87
C VAL A 96 -6.01 -4.68 1.66
N SER A 97 -6.76 -5.26 2.60
CA SER A 97 -7.28 -6.62 2.44
C SER A 97 -8.54 -6.60 1.57
N GLY A 98 -8.50 -7.36 0.47
CA GLY A 98 -9.55 -7.41 -0.54
C GLY A 98 -9.00 -7.28 -1.96
N GLU A 99 -9.83 -7.66 -2.92
CA GLU A 99 -9.55 -7.56 -4.35
C GLU A 99 -10.35 -6.39 -4.94
N PHE A 100 -9.67 -5.31 -5.31
CA PHE A 100 -10.31 -4.06 -5.74
C PHE A 100 -9.95 -3.66 -7.18
N ILE A 101 -9.80 -4.66 -8.06
CA ILE A 101 -9.31 -4.48 -9.44
C ILE A 101 -10.43 -3.99 -10.39
N ASN A 102 -11.68 -4.34 -10.09
CA ASN A 102 -12.87 -4.06 -10.93
C ASN A 102 -13.87 -3.11 -10.27
N GLU A 103 -13.40 -2.14 -9.48
CA GLU A 103 -14.33 -1.19 -8.89
C GLU A 103 -15.03 -0.35 -9.94
N THR A 104 -16.33 -0.15 -9.75
CA THR A 104 -17.22 0.68 -10.57
C THR A 104 -17.65 1.96 -9.86
N GLN A 105 -17.22 2.17 -8.61
CA GLN A 105 -17.56 3.35 -7.84
C GLN A 105 -16.76 4.56 -8.36
N THR A 106 -17.47 5.44 -9.07
CA THR A 106 -16.95 6.73 -9.52
C THR A 106 -17.32 7.81 -8.51
N TYR A 107 -16.41 8.76 -8.27
CA TYR A 107 -16.66 9.90 -7.39
C TYR A 107 -18.00 10.59 -7.72
N PRO A 108 -18.87 10.91 -6.73
CA PRO A 108 -18.62 10.98 -5.29
C PRO A 108 -18.73 9.67 -4.50
N ASN A 109 -19.04 8.55 -5.15
CA ASN A 109 -19.10 7.27 -4.46
C ASN A 109 -17.70 6.75 -4.15
N VAL A 110 -17.50 6.22 -2.94
CA VAL A 110 -16.19 5.78 -2.44
C VAL A 110 -16.25 4.35 -1.95
N THR A 111 -15.15 3.62 -2.14
CA THR A 111 -14.92 2.33 -1.50
C THR A 111 -14.05 2.55 -0.27
N ILE A 112 -14.39 1.85 0.81
CA ILE A 112 -13.64 1.92 2.07
C ILE A 112 -13.12 0.52 2.39
N GLY A 113 -11.81 0.41 2.55
CA GLY A 113 -11.14 -0.82 2.94
C GLY A 113 -10.32 -0.64 4.21
N ARG A 114 -10.21 -1.71 5.01
CA ARG A 114 -9.29 -1.71 6.14
C ARG A 114 -7.88 -2.00 5.65
N THR A 115 -6.96 -1.13 6.04
CA THR A 115 -5.54 -1.30 5.77
C THR A 115 -4.93 -2.29 6.77
N PHE A 116 -3.65 -2.60 6.57
CA PHE A 116 -2.90 -3.42 7.48
C PHE A 116 -2.28 -2.62 8.65
N LEU A 117 -2.35 -1.29 8.61
CA LEU A 117 -1.81 -0.44 9.67
C LEU A 117 -2.66 -0.59 10.95
N ASN A 118 -2.04 -1.11 12.01
CA ASN A 118 -2.68 -1.33 13.31
C ASN A 118 -1.90 -0.72 14.49
N ASP A 119 -0.93 0.16 14.21
CA ASP A 119 -0.15 0.82 15.26
C ASP A 119 -1.02 1.84 16.00
N SER A 120 -1.23 1.62 17.31
CA SER A 120 -1.96 2.53 18.19
C SER A 120 -1.36 3.93 18.33
N ALA A 121 -0.08 4.12 17.97
CA ALA A 121 0.56 5.44 17.95
C ALA A 121 0.13 6.27 16.73
N LEU A 122 -0.26 5.62 15.64
CA LEU A 122 -0.66 6.25 14.38
C LEU A 122 -2.17 6.12 14.11
N VAL A 123 -2.82 5.14 14.72
CA VAL A 123 -4.23 4.80 14.52
C VAL A 123 -5.00 5.07 15.79
N MET A 124 -5.79 6.14 15.77
CA MET A 124 -6.62 6.56 16.91
C MET A 124 -8.07 6.06 16.77
N LEU A 125 -8.24 4.86 16.19
CA LEU A 125 -9.56 4.26 16.02
C LEU A 125 -9.98 3.46 17.27
N GLU A 126 -11.19 3.75 17.74
CA GLU A 126 -11.80 3.10 18.89
C GLU A 126 -11.82 1.56 18.74
N GLY A 127 -11.32 0.87 19.78
CA GLY A 127 -11.30 -0.59 19.85
C GLY A 127 -10.12 -1.27 19.15
N GLY A 128 -9.00 -0.58 18.94
CA GLY A 128 -7.77 -1.18 18.39
C GLY A 128 -7.91 -1.65 16.94
N LYS A 129 -8.76 -0.96 16.17
CA LYS A 129 -9.06 -1.31 14.78
C LYS A 129 -8.00 -0.75 13.84
N SER A 130 -7.69 -1.48 12.77
CA SER A 130 -6.78 -1.00 11.73
C SER A 130 -7.34 0.22 11.01
N GLN A 131 -6.43 1.08 10.54
CA GLN A 131 -6.77 2.29 9.80
C GLN A 131 -7.60 1.96 8.56
N VAL A 132 -8.49 2.87 8.17
CA VAL A 132 -9.28 2.73 6.95
C VAL A 132 -8.70 3.61 5.85
N LEU A 133 -8.71 3.08 4.63
CA LEU A 133 -8.41 3.82 3.41
C LEU A 133 -9.71 3.97 2.63
N ALA A 134 -10.03 5.20 2.24
CA ALA A 134 -11.11 5.46 1.29
C ALA A 134 -10.49 5.78 -0.07
N TRP A 135 -11.04 5.22 -1.13
CA TRP A 135 -10.64 5.56 -2.49
C TRP A 135 -11.85 5.53 -3.43
N SER A 136 -11.69 6.12 -4.60
CA SER A 136 -12.74 6.19 -5.61
C SER A 136 -12.11 6.19 -7.00
N LYS A 137 -12.85 5.79 -8.04
CA LYS A 137 -12.40 6.03 -9.41
C LYS A 137 -12.80 7.41 -9.89
N THR A 138 -11.90 8.03 -10.63
CA THR A 138 -12.21 9.21 -11.45
C THR A 138 -12.94 8.79 -12.72
N GLU A 139 -13.62 9.72 -13.37
CA GLU A 139 -14.25 9.49 -14.69
C GLU A 139 -13.26 8.99 -15.74
N ASN A 140 -11.96 9.29 -15.55
CA ASN A 140 -10.86 8.83 -16.41
C ASN A 140 -10.37 7.41 -16.08
N GLY A 141 -11.02 6.69 -15.17
CA GLY A 141 -10.67 5.33 -14.75
C GLY A 141 -9.49 5.23 -13.79
N SER A 142 -8.85 6.34 -13.42
CA SER A 142 -7.76 6.37 -12.44
C SER A 142 -8.30 6.33 -11.01
N THR A 143 -7.70 5.50 -10.16
CA THR A 143 -8.07 5.37 -8.75
C THR A 143 -7.45 6.51 -7.95
N ILE A 144 -8.28 7.28 -7.25
CA ILE A 144 -7.86 8.33 -6.33
C ILE A 144 -8.06 7.87 -4.90
N VAL A 145 -7.02 8.01 -4.08
CA VAL A 145 -7.11 7.79 -2.64
C VAL A 145 -7.61 9.06 -1.98
N LEU A 146 -8.70 8.94 -1.24
CA LEU A 146 -9.31 10.01 -0.47
C LEU A 146 -8.81 9.89 0.96
N ASN A 147 -7.64 10.49 1.21
CA ASN A 147 -7.12 10.56 2.56
C ASN A 147 -8.03 11.48 3.38
N GLN A 148 -8.77 10.89 4.31
CA GLN A 148 -9.55 11.64 5.30
C GLN A 148 -8.53 12.21 6.28
N GLY A 149 -8.18 13.49 6.08
CA GLY A 149 -7.30 14.23 7.00
C GLY A 149 -7.88 14.36 8.39
#